data_AF-A0A5D9CCU9-F1
#
_entry.id   AF-A0A5D9CCU9-F1
#
_cell.length_a   1.000
_cell.length_b   1.000
_cell.length_c   1.000
_cell.angle_alpha   90.00
_cell.angle_beta   90.00
_cell.angle_gamma   90.00
#
_symmetry.space_group_name_H-M   'P 1'
#
loop_
_entity.id
_entity.type
_entity.pdbx_description
1 polymer ?
#
loop_
_entity_poly.entity_id
_entity_poly.type
_entity_poly.pdbx_seq_one_letter_code
_entity_poly.pdbx_strand_id
1 'polypeptide(L)'
;MGDIGAGGRVSEDRTSAAKKGRDLFDRLPESSVSYALIAFASIAVISSFAMAYPGVMTEDSFNQYKEAVSGQYKDWFPPIMARLWSIFLVFTPVGSAFFVLHMACYWGGLYLIADRLRDMGHRGMAFATLAIGIVPSQWVTSLFIWKDVGMAVTALAAFAILFRARSKGRSMPKWQGVIVATLLAYSVMVRANGPFAAIPVIFYAFHAPIARRPILTATLGLVAIVFAVGIATPINRHVFAAKDAGGRFALLIYDMVGTAHFARDTAVFDKMGGASLAAVDRCYTPQLGDGIAHSKCQDEVGTRSPGAVGVAKFVLRHPLAYAQHRLLHWCRGGVGTIITRSIISPIRCGLARNICCCSGTGF
;
A
#
# COMPACT_ATOMS: atom_id res chain seq x y z
N MET A 1 -33.23 -46.18 8.27
CA MET A 1 -32.00 -46.35 7.48
C MET A 1 -31.79 -45.09 6.67
N GLY A 2 -30.72 -44.34 6.94
CA GLY A 2 -30.40 -43.09 6.24
C GLY A 2 -29.55 -42.17 7.11
N ASP A 3 -28.25 -42.19 6.87
CA ASP A 3 -27.16 -41.57 7.64
C ASP A 3 -27.23 -40.04 7.77
N ILE A 4 -27.02 -39.55 8.99
CA ILE A 4 -26.55 -38.18 9.28
C ILE A 4 -25.35 -38.31 10.23
N GLY A 5 -24.17 -38.55 9.68
CA GLY A 5 -22.98 -38.90 10.46
C GLY A 5 -21.66 -38.45 9.85
N ALA A 6 -21.55 -37.20 9.39
CA ALA A 6 -20.29 -36.69 8.81
C ALA A 6 -19.87 -35.27 9.26
N GLY A 7 -20.57 -34.65 10.23
CA GLY A 7 -20.27 -33.29 10.69
C GLY A 7 -19.30 -33.16 11.89
N GLY A 8 -19.21 -34.17 12.76
CA GLY A 8 -18.49 -34.05 14.04
C GLY A 8 -16.98 -34.28 14.00
N ARG A 9 -16.50 -35.16 13.08
CA ARG A 9 -15.08 -35.56 13.04
C ARG A 9 -14.14 -34.45 12.58
N VAL A 10 -14.59 -33.54 11.71
CA VAL A 10 -13.77 -32.45 11.18
C VAL A 10 -13.58 -31.30 12.18
N SER A 11 -14.56 -31.06 13.07
CA SER A 11 -14.44 -30.02 14.10
C SER A 11 -13.53 -30.43 15.25
N GLU A 12 -13.61 -31.68 15.71
CA GLU A 12 -12.74 -32.21 16.77
C GLU A 12 -11.26 -32.22 16.35
N ASP A 13 -10.99 -32.59 15.10
CA ASP A 13 -9.61 -32.71 14.59
C ASP A 13 -8.91 -31.34 14.45
N ARG A 14 -9.66 -30.30 14.02
CA ARG A 14 -9.15 -28.91 14.00
C ARG A 14 -8.86 -28.38 15.41
N THR A 15 -9.72 -28.68 16.38
CA THR A 15 -9.48 -28.28 17.77
C THR A 15 -8.31 -29.03 18.40
N SER A 16 -8.12 -30.31 18.06
CA SER A 16 -7.00 -31.14 18.52
C SER A 16 -5.66 -30.65 17.95
N ALA A 17 -5.58 -30.38 16.65
CA ALA A 17 -4.38 -29.86 16.00
C ALA A 17 -3.99 -28.45 16.52
N ALA A 18 -4.96 -27.55 16.69
CA ALA A 18 -4.72 -26.22 17.24
C ALA A 18 -4.34 -26.24 18.74
N LYS A 19 -4.75 -27.27 19.48
CA LYS A 19 -4.33 -27.49 20.88
C LYS A 19 -2.91 -28.06 20.94
N LYS A 20 -2.62 -29.08 20.13
CA LYS A 20 -1.30 -29.69 20.01
C LYS A 20 -0.21 -28.70 19.54
N GLY A 21 -0.55 -27.77 18.66
CA GLY A 21 0.35 -26.69 18.22
C GLY A 21 0.64 -25.65 19.31
N ARG A 22 -0.32 -25.35 20.19
CA ARG A 22 -0.08 -24.52 21.39
C ARG A 22 0.85 -25.22 22.37
N ASP A 23 0.59 -26.50 22.64
CA ASP A 23 1.40 -27.31 23.56
C ASP A 23 2.87 -27.45 23.12
N LEU A 24 3.18 -27.34 21.82
CA LEU A 24 4.56 -27.44 21.30
C LEU A 24 5.43 -26.26 21.77
N PHE A 25 4.92 -25.03 21.70
CA PHE A 25 5.67 -23.82 22.06
C PHE A 25 5.69 -23.57 23.57
N ASP A 26 4.71 -24.08 24.31
CA ASP A 26 4.62 -23.92 25.76
C ASP A 26 5.65 -24.79 26.51
N ARG A 27 6.15 -25.86 25.89
CA ARG A 27 7.18 -26.75 26.46
C ARG A 27 8.60 -26.20 26.40
N LEU A 28 8.85 -25.15 25.63
CA LEU A 28 10.21 -24.57 25.49
C LEU A 28 10.53 -23.61 26.65
N PRO A 29 11.80 -23.55 27.10
CA PRO A 29 12.25 -22.52 28.03
C PRO A 29 12.06 -21.11 27.44
N GLU A 30 11.71 -20.12 28.28
CA GLU A 30 11.54 -18.71 27.88
C GLU A 30 12.77 -18.15 27.14
N SER A 31 13.97 -18.45 27.63
CA SER A 31 15.24 -18.03 27.02
C SER A 31 15.41 -18.60 25.61
N SER A 32 15.08 -19.89 25.41
CA SER A 32 15.15 -20.55 24.10
C SER A 32 14.19 -19.90 23.09
N VAL A 33 12.98 -19.52 23.51
CA VAL A 33 12.02 -18.83 22.64
C VAL A 33 12.55 -17.45 22.25
N SER A 34 13.12 -16.69 23.19
CA SER A 34 13.70 -15.38 22.90
C SER A 34 14.84 -15.49 21.88
N TYR A 35 15.78 -16.42 22.07
CA TYR A 35 16.89 -16.63 21.14
C TYR A 35 16.40 -17.06 19.75
N ALA A 36 15.37 -17.92 19.69
CA ALA A 36 14.78 -18.34 18.43
C ALA A 36 14.13 -17.17 17.67
N LEU A 37 13.41 -16.28 18.34
CA LEU A 37 12.83 -15.08 17.70
C LEU A 37 13.92 -14.13 17.19
N ILE A 38 14.99 -13.92 17.98
CA ILE A 38 16.14 -13.09 17.58
C ILE A 38 16.86 -13.71 16.38
N ALA A 39 17.11 -15.02 16.40
CA ALA A 39 17.74 -15.73 15.30
C ALA A 39 16.89 -15.65 14.03
N PHE A 40 15.57 -15.88 14.13
CA PHE A 40 14.66 -15.75 12.99
C PHE A 40 14.71 -14.35 12.39
N ALA A 41 14.54 -13.30 13.21
CA ALA A 41 14.54 -11.93 12.73
C ALA A 41 15.90 -11.54 12.12
N SER A 42 17.00 -11.95 12.76
CA SER A 42 18.36 -11.71 12.25
C SER A 42 18.59 -12.39 10.90
N ILE A 43 18.22 -13.67 10.76
CA ILE A 43 18.33 -14.40 9.49
C ILE A 43 17.49 -13.70 8.42
N ALA A 44 16.25 -13.34 8.72
CA ALA A 44 15.37 -12.69 7.75
C ALA A 44 15.89 -11.32 7.29
N VAL A 45 16.46 -10.52 8.21
CA VAL A 45 17.16 -9.27 7.87
C VAL A 45 18.36 -9.55 6.98
N ILE A 46 19.26 -10.44 7.40
CA ILE A 46 20.48 -10.78 6.65
C ILE A 46 20.13 -11.28 5.24
N SER A 47 19.14 -12.16 5.11
CA SER A 47 18.65 -12.64 3.82
C SER A 47 18.09 -11.49 2.97
N SER A 48 17.32 -10.57 3.54
CA SER A 48 16.80 -9.40 2.82
C SER A 48 17.92 -8.53 2.26
N PHE A 49 18.97 -8.28 3.06
CA PHE A 49 20.15 -7.55 2.62
C PHE A 49 20.95 -8.29 1.54
N ALA A 50 21.15 -9.60 1.71
CA ALA A 50 21.85 -10.42 0.73
C ALA A 50 21.12 -10.47 -0.62
N MET A 51 19.80 -10.44 -0.61
CA MET A 51 18.98 -10.50 -1.83
C MET A 51 18.90 -9.17 -2.58
N ALA A 52 18.84 -8.05 -1.86
CA ALA A 52 18.36 -6.80 -2.45
C ALA A 52 19.19 -5.56 -2.14
N TYR A 53 20.24 -5.60 -1.32
CA TYR A 53 21.05 -4.40 -1.04
C TYR A 53 21.69 -3.84 -2.34
N PRO A 54 21.64 -2.51 -2.61
CA PRO A 54 21.23 -1.39 -1.74
C PRO A 54 19.73 -1.05 -1.73
N GLY A 55 18.90 -1.95 -2.22
CA GLY A 55 17.45 -1.87 -2.36
C GLY A 55 17.05 -1.87 -3.83
N VAL A 56 15.90 -2.49 -4.15
CA VAL A 56 15.43 -2.57 -5.53
C VAL A 56 14.72 -1.26 -5.90
N MET A 57 15.16 -0.63 -6.99
CA MET A 57 14.58 0.60 -7.52
C MET A 57 13.81 0.31 -8.80
N THR A 58 12.65 0.93 -8.94
CA THR A 58 11.86 0.98 -10.18
C THR A 58 11.77 2.41 -10.69
N GLU A 59 11.12 2.62 -11.83
CA GLU A 59 10.96 3.96 -12.44
C GLU A 59 10.45 5.02 -11.43
N ASP A 60 9.49 4.65 -10.59
CA ASP A 60 8.98 5.52 -9.51
C ASP A 60 10.09 5.97 -8.54
N SER A 61 10.89 5.02 -8.04
CA SER A 61 12.03 5.30 -7.16
C SER A 61 13.12 6.10 -7.86
N PHE A 62 13.40 5.81 -9.14
CA PHE A 62 14.38 6.54 -9.94
C PHE A 62 13.97 8.00 -10.14
N ASN A 63 12.70 8.27 -10.37
CA ASN A 63 12.21 9.64 -10.51
C ASN A 63 12.33 10.41 -9.19
N GLN A 64 12.01 9.81 -8.04
CA GLN A 64 12.24 10.43 -6.74
C GLN A 64 13.73 10.65 -6.43
N TYR A 65 14.59 9.72 -6.82
CA TYR A 65 16.04 9.87 -6.71
C TYR A 65 16.57 11.03 -7.57
N LYS A 66 16.10 11.16 -8.82
CA LYS A 66 16.44 12.30 -9.69
C LYS A 66 16.01 13.63 -9.08
N GLU A 67 14.81 13.70 -8.49
CA GLU A 67 14.34 14.89 -7.76
C GLU A 67 15.22 15.19 -6.54
N ALA A 68 15.64 14.16 -5.80
CA ALA A 68 16.53 14.30 -4.65
C ALA A 68 17.91 14.86 -5.02
N VAL A 69 18.51 14.36 -6.11
CA VAL A 69 19.82 14.81 -6.61
C VAL A 69 19.73 16.21 -7.22
N SER A 70 18.67 16.50 -7.99
CA SER A 70 18.51 17.80 -8.67
C SER A 70 18.01 18.92 -7.75
N GLY A 71 17.42 18.57 -6.60
CA GLY A 71 16.74 19.53 -5.72
C GLY A 71 15.46 20.12 -6.32
N GLN A 72 15.00 19.63 -7.48
CA GLN A 72 13.80 20.09 -8.15
C GLN A 72 12.65 19.13 -7.88
N TYR A 73 11.76 19.52 -6.96
CA TYR A 73 10.62 18.69 -6.56
C TYR A 73 9.36 19.06 -7.35
N LYS A 74 8.59 18.03 -7.73
CA LYS A 74 7.27 18.17 -8.36
C LYS A 74 6.20 17.59 -7.45
N ASP A 75 4.97 18.10 -7.56
CA ASP A 75 3.83 17.65 -6.73
C ASP A 75 3.07 16.44 -7.31
N TRP A 76 3.59 15.86 -8.40
CA TRP A 76 3.03 14.65 -9.01
C TRP A 76 2.93 13.52 -7.98
N PHE A 77 3.93 13.42 -7.12
CA PHE A 77 3.91 12.63 -5.88
C PHE A 77 4.33 13.50 -4.71
N PRO A 78 3.92 13.18 -3.46
CA PRO A 78 4.42 13.91 -2.31
C PRO A 78 5.96 13.88 -2.22
N PRO A 79 6.62 15.05 -2.13
CA PRO A 79 8.06 15.15 -2.27
C PRO A 79 8.82 14.75 -0.99
N ILE A 80 8.14 14.41 0.11
CA ILE A 80 8.77 14.11 1.40
C ILE A 80 9.82 12.99 1.29
N MET A 81 9.57 11.96 0.48
CA MET A 81 10.53 10.88 0.29
C MET A 81 11.75 11.34 -0.49
N ALA A 82 11.57 12.09 -1.59
CA ALA A 82 12.69 12.69 -2.33
C ALA A 82 13.48 13.69 -1.46
N ARG A 83 12.81 14.47 -0.60
CA ARG A 83 13.46 15.40 0.31
C ARG A 83 14.26 14.68 1.39
N LEU A 84 13.67 13.66 2.03
CA LEU A 84 14.39 12.82 2.98
C LEU A 84 15.56 12.09 2.30
N TRP A 85 15.40 11.70 1.03
CA TRP A 85 16.50 11.15 0.23
C TRP A 85 17.64 12.13 0.07
N SER A 86 17.35 13.40 -0.24
CA SER A 86 18.41 14.41 -0.41
C SER A 86 19.26 14.59 0.85
N ILE A 87 18.68 14.36 2.04
CA ILE A 87 19.42 14.34 3.31
C ILE A 87 20.29 13.08 3.40
N PHE A 88 19.75 11.91 3.04
CA PHE A 88 20.51 10.67 3.03
C PHE A 88 21.66 10.64 2.02
N LEU A 89 21.55 11.37 0.90
CA LEU A 89 22.63 11.50 -0.08
C LEU A 89 23.92 12.08 0.50
N VAL A 90 23.85 12.79 1.64
CA VAL A 90 25.03 13.26 2.38
C VAL A 90 25.86 12.09 2.95
N PHE A 91 25.20 10.98 3.29
CA PHE A 91 25.84 9.83 3.94
C PHE A 91 26.05 8.64 3.00
N THR A 92 25.14 8.43 2.05
CA THR A 92 25.20 7.31 1.11
C THR A 92 24.83 7.77 -0.30
N PRO A 93 25.69 7.53 -1.32
CA PRO A 93 25.44 8.00 -2.69
C PRO A 93 24.32 7.25 -3.43
N VAL A 94 23.68 6.26 -2.79
CA VAL A 94 22.65 5.39 -3.37
C VAL A 94 21.44 5.29 -2.41
N GLY A 95 20.35 4.63 -2.82
CA GLY A 95 19.17 4.35 -2.00
C GLY A 95 19.36 3.44 -0.78
N SER A 96 20.60 3.05 -0.45
CA SER A 96 20.90 2.13 0.65
C SER A 96 20.37 2.62 2.00
N ALA A 97 20.43 3.92 2.29
CA ALA A 97 19.89 4.47 3.53
C ALA A 97 18.37 4.24 3.67
N PHE A 98 17.61 4.37 2.58
CA PHE A 98 16.18 4.06 2.59
C PHE A 98 15.91 2.58 2.74
N PHE A 99 16.68 1.75 2.07
CA PHE A 99 16.54 0.30 2.22
C PHE A 99 16.83 -0.14 3.66
N VAL A 100 17.88 0.41 4.29
CA VAL A 100 18.19 0.18 5.71
C VAL A 100 17.03 0.64 6.60
N LEU A 101 16.49 1.84 6.37
CA LEU A 101 15.32 2.35 7.09
C LEU A 101 14.11 1.43 6.93
N HIS A 102 13.80 0.99 5.70
CA HIS A 102 12.68 0.10 5.41
C HIS A 102 12.84 -1.24 6.13
N MET A 103 14.03 -1.86 6.04
CA MET A 103 14.31 -3.13 6.72
C MET A 103 14.28 -3.01 8.24
N ALA A 104 14.82 -1.93 8.80
CA ALA A 104 14.79 -1.65 10.23
C ALA A 104 13.34 -1.49 10.73
N CYS A 105 12.51 -0.74 10.01
CA CYS A 105 11.10 -0.58 10.36
C CYS A 105 10.29 -1.88 10.18
N TYR A 106 10.51 -2.61 9.09
CA TYR A 106 9.77 -3.83 8.76
C TYR A 106 10.08 -4.96 9.76
N TRP A 107 11.33 -5.43 9.80
CA TRP A 107 11.73 -6.53 10.66
C TRP A 107 11.76 -6.13 12.14
N GLY A 108 12.21 -4.90 12.44
CA GLY A 108 12.19 -4.38 13.80
C GLY A 108 10.78 -4.23 14.35
N GLY A 109 9.83 -3.73 13.53
CA GLY A 109 8.42 -3.64 13.90
C GLY A 109 7.79 -5.00 14.19
N LEU A 110 7.97 -5.98 13.28
CA LEU A 110 7.49 -7.35 13.48
C LEU A 110 8.10 -8.01 14.72
N TYR A 111 9.41 -7.84 14.92
CA TYR A 111 10.11 -8.37 16.10
C TYR A 111 9.59 -7.76 17.40
N LEU A 112 9.38 -6.44 17.46
CA LEU A 112 8.86 -5.78 18.67
C LEU A 112 7.45 -6.28 19.04
N ILE A 113 6.61 -6.56 18.05
CA ILE A 113 5.29 -7.17 18.26
C ILE A 113 5.44 -8.62 18.74
N ALA A 114 6.28 -9.41 18.08
CA ALA A 114 6.53 -10.80 18.43
C ALA A 114 7.10 -10.95 19.85
N ASP A 115 8.10 -10.14 20.21
CA ASP A 115 8.67 -10.09 21.55
C ASP A 115 7.62 -9.73 22.60
N ARG A 116 6.74 -8.76 22.31
CA ARG A 116 5.66 -8.42 23.24
C ARG A 116 4.64 -9.55 23.38
N LEU A 117 4.28 -10.25 22.29
CA LEU A 117 3.38 -11.40 22.32
C LEU A 117 3.99 -12.56 23.11
N ARG A 118 5.30 -12.82 22.95
CA ARG A 118 6.07 -13.76 23.78
C ARG A 118 5.97 -13.38 25.26
N ASP A 119 6.24 -12.12 25.61
CA ASP A 119 6.11 -11.60 26.98
C ASP A 119 4.66 -11.72 27.55
N MET A 120 3.63 -11.90 26.71
CA MET A 120 2.25 -12.17 27.15
C MET A 120 1.90 -13.65 27.23
N GLY A 121 2.85 -14.55 26.97
CA GLY A 121 2.63 -16.00 26.88
C GLY A 121 2.08 -16.47 25.54
N HIS A 122 1.87 -15.59 24.55
CA HIS A 122 1.33 -15.94 23.24
C HIS A 122 2.42 -16.36 22.25
N ARG A 123 3.19 -17.39 22.60
CA ARG A 123 4.40 -17.82 21.88
C ARG A 123 4.14 -18.22 20.42
N GLY A 124 3.07 -18.99 20.17
CA GLY A 124 2.68 -19.34 18.80
C GLY A 124 2.35 -18.11 17.94
N MET A 125 1.73 -17.08 18.53
CA MET A 125 1.43 -15.82 17.83
C MET A 125 2.69 -14.97 17.60
N ALA A 126 3.68 -15.06 18.48
CA ALA A 126 4.98 -14.42 18.28
C ALA A 126 5.68 -14.96 17.03
N PHE A 127 5.76 -16.29 16.87
CA PHE A 127 6.30 -16.90 15.65
C PHE A 127 5.43 -16.62 14.43
N ALA A 128 4.10 -16.67 14.56
CA ALA A 128 3.19 -16.34 13.46
C ALA A 128 3.40 -14.90 12.96
N THR A 129 3.66 -13.95 13.86
CA THR A 129 3.95 -12.56 13.51
C THR A 129 5.19 -12.44 12.63
N LEU A 130 6.28 -13.12 12.99
CA LEU A 130 7.49 -13.14 12.16
C LEU A 130 7.29 -13.90 10.85
N ALA A 131 6.53 -15.00 10.88
CA ALA A 131 6.21 -15.81 9.70
C ALA A 131 5.38 -15.02 8.66
N ILE A 132 4.51 -14.11 9.08
CA ILE A 132 3.80 -13.19 8.17
C ILE A 132 4.80 -12.34 7.38
N GLY A 133 5.93 -11.97 8.00
CA GLY A 133 6.98 -11.17 7.38
C GLY A 133 7.66 -11.84 6.18
N ILE A 134 7.73 -13.18 6.17
CA ILE A 134 8.34 -13.98 5.09
C ILE A 134 7.33 -14.46 4.04
N VAL A 135 6.04 -14.11 4.17
CA VAL A 135 5.05 -14.41 3.13
C VAL A 135 5.55 -13.81 1.81
N PRO A 136 5.69 -14.58 0.72
CA PRO A 136 6.43 -14.14 -0.46
C PRO A 136 6.01 -12.77 -1.02
N SER A 137 4.70 -12.49 -1.06
CA SER A 137 4.19 -11.21 -1.54
C SER A 137 4.59 -10.03 -0.65
N GLN A 138 4.63 -10.21 0.68
CA GLN A 138 5.03 -9.18 1.63
C GLN A 138 6.54 -8.99 1.61
N TRP A 139 7.27 -10.11 1.69
CA TRP A 139 8.72 -10.07 1.77
C TRP A 139 9.33 -9.49 0.50
N VAL A 140 8.95 -9.97 -0.68
CA VAL A 140 9.46 -9.44 -1.96
C VAL A 140 9.11 -7.96 -2.11
N THR A 141 7.88 -7.55 -1.79
CA THR A 141 7.48 -6.13 -1.86
C THR A 141 8.32 -5.26 -0.92
N SER A 142 8.64 -5.76 0.27
CA SER A 142 9.47 -5.03 1.24
C SER A 142 10.88 -4.72 0.71
N LEU A 143 11.36 -5.47 -0.29
CA LEU A 143 12.70 -5.28 -0.87
C LEU A 143 12.80 -4.04 -1.78
N PHE A 144 11.66 -3.48 -2.20
CA PHE A 144 11.61 -2.32 -3.08
C PHE A 144 11.64 -1.00 -2.31
N ILE A 145 12.34 -0.01 -2.87
CA ILE A 145 12.37 1.36 -2.34
C ILE A 145 11.17 2.13 -2.89
N TRP A 146 9.97 1.70 -2.51
CA TRP A 146 8.72 2.37 -2.89
C TRP A 146 8.18 3.23 -1.76
N LYS A 147 7.49 4.31 -2.13
CA LYS A 147 6.69 5.13 -1.21
C LYS A 147 5.64 4.32 -0.45
N ASP A 148 5.02 3.33 -1.11
CA ASP A 148 4.05 2.41 -0.49
C ASP A 148 4.68 1.56 0.62
N VAL A 149 5.88 1.05 0.35
CA VAL A 149 6.66 0.27 1.33
C VAL A 149 7.00 1.18 2.50
N GLY A 150 7.58 2.36 2.23
CA GLY A 150 7.92 3.34 3.26
C GLY A 150 6.73 3.73 4.14
N MET A 151 5.56 3.97 3.54
CA MET A 151 4.31 4.24 4.24
C MET A 151 3.93 3.11 5.19
N ALA A 152 3.91 1.87 4.68
CA ALA A 152 3.45 0.70 5.41
C ALA A 152 4.41 0.32 6.56
N VAL A 153 5.72 0.25 6.29
CA VAL A 153 6.71 -0.19 7.28
C VAL A 153 6.87 0.81 8.42
N THR A 154 6.76 2.12 8.15
CA THR A 154 6.84 3.14 9.19
C THR A 154 5.59 3.17 10.06
N ALA A 155 4.39 2.98 9.49
CA ALA A 155 3.16 2.79 10.26
C ALA A 155 3.22 1.53 11.13
N LEU A 156 3.73 0.42 10.58
CA LEU A 156 3.95 -0.83 11.32
C LEU A 156 4.90 -0.63 12.51
N ALA A 157 6.05 0.02 12.29
CA ALA A 157 7.02 0.30 13.34
C ALA A 157 6.43 1.22 14.42
N ALA A 158 5.68 2.25 14.04
CA ALA A 158 5.00 3.14 14.97
C ALA A 158 3.98 2.38 15.84
N PHE A 159 3.16 1.53 15.22
CA PHE A 159 2.22 0.66 15.91
C PHE A 159 2.95 -0.30 16.86
N ALA A 160 4.04 -0.94 16.42
CA ALA A 160 4.80 -1.89 17.23
C ALA A 160 5.37 -1.25 18.51
N ILE A 161 5.93 -0.04 18.41
CA ILE A 161 6.44 0.72 19.56
C ILE A 161 5.30 1.05 20.53
N LEU A 162 4.18 1.58 20.02
CA LEU A 162 3.00 1.90 20.83
C LEU A 162 2.40 0.67 21.50
N PHE A 163 2.24 -0.43 20.76
CA PHE A 163 1.72 -1.68 21.26
C PHE A 163 2.56 -2.22 22.40
N ARG A 164 3.88 -2.23 22.24
CA ARG A 164 4.80 -2.68 23.29
C ARG A 164 4.72 -1.80 24.55
N ALA A 165 4.68 -0.48 24.39
CA ALA A 165 4.59 0.47 25.51
C ALA A 165 3.26 0.33 26.28
N ARG A 166 2.13 0.36 25.56
CA ARG A 166 0.79 0.30 26.13
C ARG A 166 0.50 -1.03 26.80
N SER A 167 0.89 -2.14 26.18
CA SER A 167 0.65 -3.48 26.73
C SER A 167 1.46 -3.76 27.99
N LYS A 168 2.55 -3.03 28.28
CA LYS A 168 3.28 -3.12 29.55
C LYS A 168 2.67 -2.27 30.67
N GLY A 169 1.62 -1.50 30.38
CA GLY A 169 1.00 -0.57 31.34
C GLY A 169 1.91 0.60 31.75
N ARG A 170 3.03 0.80 31.05
CA ARG A 170 4.00 1.87 31.36
C ARG A 170 3.69 3.12 30.55
N SER A 171 3.95 4.28 31.16
CA SER A 171 3.97 5.54 30.42
C SER A 171 5.08 5.49 29.37
N MET A 172 4.75 5.85 28.13
CA MET A 172 5.71 5.88 27.04
C MET A 172 6.68 7.06 27.26
N PRO A 173 8.00 6.82 27.30
CA PRO A 173 8.99 7.91 27.35
C PRO A 173 8.77 8.91 26.21
N LYS A 174 8.99 10.20 26.49
CA LYS A 174 8.78 11.28 25.51
C LYS A 174 9.53 11.04 24.20
N TRP A 175 10.76 10.53 24.26
CA TRP A 175 11.57 10.24 23.07
C TRP A 175 10.95 9.15 22.18
N GLN A 176 10.31 8.12 22.75
CA GLN A 176 9.57 7.11 21.97
C GLN A 176 8.33 7.73 21.32
N GLY A 177 7.65 8.64 22.03
CA GLY A 177 6.54 9.41 21.47
C GLY A 177 6.96 10.26 20.26
N VAL A 178 8.13 10.90 20.33
CA VAL A 178 8.69 11.65 19.19
C VAL A 178 8.96 10.72 18.01
N ILE A 179 9.57 9.55 18.22
CA ILE A 179 9.83 8.57 17.15
C ILE A 179 8.51 8.13 16.50
N VAL A 180 7.51 7.75 17.30
CA VAL A 180 6.19 7.33 16.81
C VAL A 180 5.53 8.45 16.01
N ALA A 181 5.56 9.68 16.51
CA ALA A 181 4.99 10.84 15.81
C ALA A 181 5.68 11.08 14.47
N THR A 182 7.01 11.02 14.42
CA THR A 182 7.80 11.18 13.20
C THR A 182 7.49 10.09 12.16
N LEU A 183 7.41 8.82 12.60
CA LEU A 183 7.08 7.69 11.72
C LEU A 183 5.67 7.84 11.13
N LEU A 184 4.68 8.23 11.95
CA LEU A 184 3.31 8.44 11.49
C LEU A 184 3.19 9.66 10.58
N ALA A 185 3.91 10.74 10.88
CA ALA A 185 3.97 11.91 10.00
C ALA A 185 4.56 11.55 8.63
N TYR A 186 5.66 10.81 8.60
CA TYR A 186 6.23 10.31 7.34
C TYR A 186 5.23 9.42 6.58
N SER A 187 4.57 8.48 7.27
CA SER A 187 3.56 7.60 6.67
C SER A 187 2.42 8.38 6.03
N VAL A 188 1.90 9.41 6.71
CA VAL A 188 0.85 10.31 6.18
C VAL A 188 1.33 11.11 4.98
N MET A 189 2.56 11.62 5.04
CA MET A 189 3.07 12.56 4.04
C MET A 189 3.57 11.87 2.79
N VAL A 190 4.08 10.64 2.87
CA VAL A 190 4.74 9.97 1.75
C VAL A 190 3.76 9.55 0.65
N ARG A 191 2.47 9.41 1.00
CA ARG A 191 1.43 9.05 0.06
C ARG A 191 0.06 9.57 0.51
N ALA A 192 -0.79 9.93 -0.44
CA ALA A 192 -2.14 10.46 -0.16
C ALA A 192 -3.06 9.47 0.59
N ASN A 193 -2.79 8.15 0.50
CA ASN A 193 -3.49 7.12 1.27
C ASN A 193 -2.84 6.80 2.64
N GLY A 194 -1.70 7.44 2.97
CA GLY A 194 -1.04 7.35 4.26
C GLY A 194 -1.95 7.59 5.48
N PRO A 195 -2.86 8.57 5.46
CA PRO A 195 -3.83 8.78 6.54
C PRO A 195 -4.62 7.52 6.92
N PHE A 196 -4.99 6.67 5.96
CA PHE A 196 -5.73 5.44 6.25
C PHE A 196 -4.93 4.41 7.05
N ALA A 197 -3.61 4.40 6.91
CA ALA A 197 -2.72 3.55 7.71
C ALA A 197 -2.39 4.17 9.08
N ALA A 198 -2.12 5.48 9.11
CA ALA A 198 -1.64 6.15 10.31
C ALA A 198 -2.74 6.47 11.33
N ILE A 199 -3.93 6.87 10.88
CA ILE A 199 -5.01 7.34 11.76
C ILE A 199 -5.48 6.26 12.75
N PRO A 200 -5.71 4.99 12.35
CA PRO A 200 -6.02 3.94 13.31
C PRO A 200 -4.97 3.80 14.42
N VAL A 201 -3.69 3.97 14.09
CA VAL A 201 -2.58 3.93 15.05
C VAL A 201 -2.59 5.14 15.98
N ILE A 202 -2.89 6.33 15.45
CA ILE A 202 -3.08 7.56 16.23
C ILE A 202 -4.23 7.37 17.23
N PHE A 203 -5.38 6.86 16.78
CA PHE A 203 -6.50 6.57 17.68
C PHE A 203 -6.10 5.57 18.77
N TYR A 204 -5.39 4.50 18.41
CA TYR A 204 -4.86 3.53 19.37
C TYR A 204 -3.95 4.18 20.42
N ALA A 205 -3.14 5.18 20.04
CA ALA A 205 -2.27 5.91 20.97
C ALA A 205 -3.05 6.70 22.03
N PHE A 206 -4.21 7.27 21.68
CA PHE A 206 -5.03 8.11 22.57
C PHE A 206 -6.23 7.38 23.23
N HIS A 207 -6.39 6.08 22.97
CA HIS A 207 -7.52 5.26 23.43
C HIS A 207 -7.45 4.93 24.95
N ALA A 208 -8.09 5.75 25.78
CA ALA A 208 -8.62 5.30 27.08
C ALA A 208 -10.14 5.56 27.25
N PRO A 209 -10.74 6.66 26.74
CA PRO A 209 -12.21 6.87 26.88
C PRO A 209 -13.04 6.88 25.58
N ILE A 210 -12.49 7.35 24.45
CA ILE A 210 -13.25 7.57 23.18
C ILE A 210 -13.63 6.25 22.49
N ALA A 211 -12.86 5.18 22.70
CA ALA A 211 -13.09 3.82 22.18
C ALA A 211 -14.52 3.30 22.38
N ARG A 212 -15.17 3.69 23.48
CA ARG A 212 -16.52 3.25 23.86
C ARG A 212 -17.63 3.93 23.07
N ARG A 213 -17.29 4.90 22.20
CA ARG A 213 -18.23 5.64 21.34
C ARG A 213 -17.86 5.39 19.87
N PRO A 214 -18.25 4.24 19.28
CA PRO A 214 -17.78 3.84 17.96
C PRO A 214 -18.12 4.84 16.86
N ILE A 215 -19.31 5.45 16.93
CA ILE A 215 -19.74 6.49 15.97
C ILE A 215 -18.82 7.72 16.07
N LEU A 216 -18.57 8.23 17.28
CA LEU A 216 -17.68 9.39 17.47
C LEU A 216 -16.25 9.09 16.98
N THR A 217 -15.72 7.90 17.28
CA THR A 217 -14.41 7.47 16.80
C THR A 217 -14.36 7.41 15.28
N ALA A 218 -15.38 6.85 14.63
CA ALA A 218 -15.48 6.79 13.18
C ALA A 218 -15.59 8.18 12.56
N THR A 219 -16.42 9.07 13.13
CA THR A 219 -16.57 10.46 12.67
C THR A 219 -15.27 11.25 12.81
N LEU A 220 -14.61 11.20 13.98
CA LEU A 220 -13.33 11.87 14.18
C LEU A 220 -12.25 11.29 13.27
N GLY A 221 -12.25 9.98 13.04
CA GLY A 221 -11.36 9.32 12.09
C GLY A 221 -11.56 9.83 10.67
N LEU A 222 -12.81 9.90 10.21
CA LEU A 222 -13.14 10.45 8.89
C LEU A 222 -12.72 11.92 8.77
N VAL A 223 -13.01 12.75 9.78
CA VAL A 223 -12.60 14.16 9.81
C VAL A 223 -11.08 14.29 9.76
N ALA A 224 -10.35 13.47 10.52
CA ALA A 224 -8.89 13.46 10.49
C ALA A 224 -8.33 13.03 9.12
N ILE A 225 -8.94 12.04 8.46
CA ILE A 225 -8.56 11.62 7.10
C ILE A 225 -8.77 12.78 6.12
N VAL A 226 -9.95 13.38 6.11
CA VAL A 226 -10.29 14.50 5.22
C VAL A 226 -9.34 15.67 5.45
N PHE A 227 -9.08 16.01 6.71
CA PHE A 227 -8.14 17.07 7.07
C PHE A 227 -6.72 16.76 6.60
N ALA A 228 -6.21 15.55 6.86
CA ALA A 228 -4.87 15.13 6.46
C ALA A 228 -4.69 15.14 4.93
N VAL A 229 -5.70 14.69 4.17
CA VAL A 229 -5.70 14.75 2.71
C VAL A 229 -5.77 16.20 2.23
N GLY A 230 -6.63 17.03 2.84
CA GLY A 230 -6.79 18.44 2.47
C GLY A 230 -5.55 19.29 2.72
N ILE A 231 -4.80 19.02 3.80
CA ILE A 231 -3.58 19.76 4.15
C ILE A 231 -2.33 19.24 3.41
N ALA A 232 -2.36 18.06 2.80
CA ALA A 232 -1.22 17.52 2.07
C ALA A 232 -0.81 18.40 0.87
N THR A 233 -1.78 18.93 0.11
CA THR A 233 -1.49 19.83 -1.03
C THR A 233 -0.80 21.13 -0.62
N PRO A 234 -1.29 21.92 0.37
CA PRO A 234 -0.59 23.11 0.81
C PRO A 234 0.77 22.80 1.42
N ILE A 235 0.94 21.69 2.15
CA ILE A 235 2.26 21.27 2.63
C ILE A 235 3.22 21.04 1.45
N ASN A 236 2.80 20.28 0.43
CA ASN A 236 3.64 20.01 -0.74
C ASN A 236 4.06 21.30 -1.47
N ARG A 237 3.15 22.27 -1.59
CA ARG A 237 3.42 23.52 -2.30
C ARG A 237 4.22 24.53 -1.48
N HIS A 238 3.86 24.74 -0.22
CA HIS A 238 4.41 25.82 0.59
C HIS A 238 5.62 25.38 1.43
N VAL A 239 5.67 24.13 1.88
CA VAL A 239 6.79 23.62 2.69
C VAL A 239 7.88 23.06 1.79
N PHE A 240 7.51 22.32 0.74
CA PHE A 240 8.47 21.65 -0.14
C PHE A 240 8.70 22.38 -1.48
N ALA A 241 8.05 23.52 -1.71
CA ALA A 241 8.17 24.29 -2.95
C ALA A 241 7.93 23.45 -4.22
N ALA A 242 7.08 22.42 -4.14
CA ALA A 242 6.87 21.49 -5.23
C ALA A 242 6.08 22.14 -6.37
N LYS A 243 6.59 22.02 -7.60
CA LYS A 243 5.92 22.53 -8.80
C LYS A 243 4.70 21.68 -9.14
N ASP A 244 3.62 22.32 -9.58
CA ASP A 244 2.41 21.64 -10.04
C ASP A 244 2.69 20.82 -11.30
N ALA A 245 2.62 19.51 -11.19
CA ALA A 245 2.80 18.58 -12.30
C ALA A 245 1.48 17.95 -12.75
N GLY A 246 0.36 18.20 -12.06
CA GLY A 246 -0.96 17.71 -12.48
C GLY A 246 -1.30 16.27 -12.09
N GLY A 247 -0.49 15.61 -11.25
CA GLY A 247 -0.69 14.21 -10.84
C GLY A 247 -2.05 13.94 -10.20
N ARG A 248 -2.65 14.94 -9.54
CA ARG A 248 -4.02 14.89 -8.98
C ARG A 248 -5.11 14.57 -10.00
N PHE A 249 -4.85 14.80 -11.29
CA PHE A 249 -5.81 14.57 -12.36
C PHE A 249 -5.52 13.29 -13.16
N ALA A 250 -4.40 12.61 -12.93
CA ALA A 250 -3.99 11.45 -13.71
C ALA A 250 -5.07 10.36 -13.76
N LEU A 251 -5.69 10.03 -12.62
CA LEU A 251 -6.76 9.04 -12.56
C LEU A 251 -8.04 9.51 -13.27
N LEU A 252 -8.35 10.80 -13.18
CA LEU A 252 -9.51 11.39 -13.87
C LEU A 252 -9.30 11.41 -15.38
N ILE A 253 -8.08 11.71 -15.85
CA ILE A 253 -7.70 11.63 -17.26
C ILE A 253 -7.76 10.18 -17.75
N TYR A 254 -7.25 9.24 -16.94
CA TYR A 254 -7.33 7.81 -17.25
C TYR A 254 -8.78 7.34 -17.45
N ASP A 255 -9.67 7.68 -16.51
CA ASP A 255 -11.08 7.33 -16.57
C ASP A 255 -11.78 8.00 -17.78
N MET A 256 -11.42 9.23 -18.14
CA MET A 256 -11.93 9.90 -19.35
C MET A 256 -11.46 9.21 -20.63
N VAL A 257 -10.16 8.95 -20.78
CA VAL A 257 -9.58 8.29 -21.95
C VAL A 257 -10.18 6.89 -22.12
N GLY A 258 -10.28 6.12 -21.04
CA GLY A 258 -10.90 4.80 -21.06
C GLY A 258 -12.38 4.84 -21.43
N THR A 259 -13.15 5.78 -20.87
CA THR A 259 -14.56 5.93 -21.22
C THR A 259 -14.72 6.36 -22.68
N ALA A 260 -13.92 7.31 -23.16
CA ALA A 260 -13.93 7.78 -24.54
C ALA A 260 -13.58 6.68 -25.55
N HIS A 261 -12.61 5.81 -25.21
CA HIS A 261 -12.23 4.67 -26.04
C HIS A 261 -13.41 3.71 -26.31
N PHE A 262 -14.18 3.35 -25.27
CA PHE A 262 -15.33 2.45 -25.43
C PHE A 262 -16.58 3.16 -25.94
N ALA A 263 -16.83 4.40 -25.51
CA ALA A 263 -17.97 5.19 -25.96
C ALA A 263 -17.82 5.69 -27.39
N ARG A 264 -16.59 5.70 -27.93
CA ARG A 264 -16.22 6.33 -29.20
C ARG A 264 -16.62 7.81 -29.26
N ASP A 265 -16.61 8.46 -28.10
CA ASP A 265 -16.98 9.87 -27.90
C ASP A 265 -15.80 10.64 -27.32
N THR A 266 -15.30 11.62 -28.06
CA THR A 266 -14.18 12.49 -27.65
C THR A 266 -14.62 13.87 -27.18
N ALA A 267 -15.93 14.14 -27.07
CA ALA A 267 -16.46 15.47 -26.74
C ALA A 267 -16.00 15.98 -25.36
N VAL A 268 -15.57 15.08 -24.47
CA VAL A 268 -14.97 15.45 -23.18
C VAL A 268 -13.68 16.26 -23.34
N PHE A 269 -12.96 16.07 -24.46
CA PHE A 269 -11.67 16.72 -24.74
C PHE A 269 -11.79 18.06 -25.48
N ASP A 270 -12.94 18.40 -26.04
CA ASP A 270 -13.12 19.59 -26.91
C ASP A 270 -12.69 20.90 -26.22
N LYS A 271 -12.98 21.03 -24.93
CA LYS A 271 -12.61 22.21 -24.12
C LYS A 271 -11.13 22.25 -23.70
N MET A 272 -10.36 21.23 -24.04
CA MET A 272 -8.98 21.03 -23.58
C MET A 272 -7.98 20.97 -24.73
N GLY A 273 -8.37 21.43 -25.92
CA GLY A 273 -7.56 21.37 -27.14
C GLY A 273 -8.01 20.30 -28.13
N GLY A 274 -8.98 19.47 -27.75
CA GLY A 274 -9.49 18.35 -28.55
C GLY A 274 -8.52 17.17 -28.55
N ALA A 275 -9.06 15.95 -28.59
CA ALA A 275 -8.28 14.73 -28.80
C ALA A 275 -8.96 13.92 -29.90
N SER A 276 -8.18 13.44 -30.87
CA SER A 276 -8.72 12.55 -31.90
C SER A 276 -9.00 11.17 -31.32
N LEU A 277 -9.99 10.47 -31.86
CA LEU A 277 -10.27 9.09 -31.46
C LEU A 277 -9.05 8.17 -31.68
N ALA A 278 -8.26 8.43 -32.72
CA ALA A 278 -7.03 7.70 -32.99
C ALA A 278 -5.96 7.91 -31.89
N ALA A 279 -5.85 9.13 -31.35
CA ALA A 279 -4.98 9.41 -30.21
C ALA A 279 -5.47 8.69 -28.95
N VAL A 280 -6.78 8.75 -28.67
CA VAL A 280 -7.41 8.05 -27.54
C VAL A 280 -7.13 6.54 -27.61
N ASP A 281 -7.32 5.92 -28.78
CA ASP A 281 -7.09 4.49 -28.98
C ASP A 281 -5.61 4.11 -28.84
N ARG A 282 -4.70 4.95 -29.33
CA ARG A 282 -3.25 4.72 -29.23
C ARG A 282 -2.77 4.83 -27.78
N CYS A 283 -3.36 5.75 -27.02
CA CYS A 283 -2.94 6.07 -25.66
C CYS A 283 -3.63 5.25 -24.58
N TYR A 284 -4.76 4.63 -24.91
CA TYR A 284 -5.50 3.80 -23.97
C TYR A 284 -4.82 2.44 -23.75
N THR A 285 -4.53 2.11 -22.50
CA THR A 285 -4.25 0.72 -22.10
C THR A 285 -5.08 0.33 -20.88
N PRO A 286 -5.62 -0.90 -20.82
CA PRO A 286 -6.37 -1.36 -19.65
C PRO A 286 -5.45 -1.66 -18.45
N GLN A 287 -4.16 -1.89 -18.63
CA GLN A 287 -3.28 -2.32 -17.53
C GLN A 287 -2.84 -1.17 -16.62
N LEU A 288 -2.38 -0.05 -17.20
CA LEU A 288 -1.76 1.04 -16.44
C LEU A 288 -2.13 2.41 -17.03
N GLY A 289 -2.56 3.33 -16.16
CA GLY A 289 -2.79 4.72 -16.53
C GLY A 289 -1.50 5.56 -16.64
N ASP A 290 -0.38 5.04 -16.13
CA ASP A 290 0.90 5.75 -16.08
C ASP A 290 1.43 6.12 -17.47
N GLY A 291 1.12 5.32 -18.50
CA GLY A 291 1.46 5.61 -19.88
C GLY A 291 0.78 6.88 -20.42
N ILE A 292 -0.41 7.23 -19.93
CA ILE A 292 -1.10 8.48 -20.29
C ILE A 292 -0.51 9.68 -19.53
N ALA A 293 0.08 9.41 -18.37
CA ALA A 293 0.58 10.40 -17.42
C ALA A 293 2.08 10.76 -17.59
N HIS A 294 2.89 9.87 -18.19
CA HIS A 294 4.34 10.01 -18.29
C HIS A 294 4.89 9.90 -19.73
N SER A 295 4.05 9.98 -20.76
CA SER A 295 4.48 9.82 -22.17
C SER A 295 3.96 10.90 -23.11
N LYS A 296 4.34 10.80 -24.39
CA LYS A 296 3.80 11.60 -25.52
C LYS A 296 2.27 11.66 -25.53
N CYS A 297 1.60 10.66 -24.95
CA CYS A 297 0.15 10.66 -24.82
C CYS A 297 -0.39 11.83 -24.00
N GLN A 298 0.37 12.33 -23.03
CA GLN A 298 -0.05 13.47 -22.22
C GLN A 298 -0.20 14.74 -23.07
N ASP A 299 0.60 14.88 -24.13
CA ASP A 299 0.51 15.98 -25.09
C ASP A 299 -0.66 15.78 -26.07
N GLU A 300 -0.98 14.52 -26.43
CA GLU A 300 -2.06 14.19 -27.38
C GLU A 300 -3.47 14.21 -26.77
N VAL A 301 -3.63 13.81 -25.50
CA VAL A 301 -4.93 13.82 -24.80
C VAL A 301 -5.09 14.96 -23.79
N GLY A 302 -4.03 15.74 -23.59
CA GLY A 302 -3.99 16.89 -22.72
C GLY A 302 -3.59 16.58 -21.26
N THR A 303 -2.92 17.55 -20.64
CA THR A 303 -2.49 17.51 -19.23
C THR A 303 -3.55 18.03 -18.26
N ARG A 304 -4.62 18.63 -18.79
CA ARG A 304 -5.69 19.27 -18.00
C ARG A 304 -6.90 18.34 -17.92
N SER A 305 -7.61 18.40 -16.80
CA SER A 305 -8.89 17.71 -16.58
C SER A 305 -10.00 18.75 -16.47
N PRO A 306 -11.23 18.46 -16.92
CA PRO A 306 -12.39 19.32 -16.69
C PRO A 306 -12.85 19.29 -15.20
N GLY A 307 -12.02 18.74 -14.32
CA GLY A 307 -12.30 18.53 -12.90
C GLY A 307 -13.18 17.30 -12.68
N ALA A 308 -13.32 16.91 -11.41
CA ALA A 308 -14.12 15.75 -11.01
C ALA A 308 -15.57 15.84 -11.52
N VAL A 309 -16.17 17.03 -11.53
CA VAL A 309 -17.54 17.25 -12.02
C VAL A 309 -17.66 17.03 -13.53
N GLY A 310 -16.67 17.48 -14.31
CA GLY A 310 -16.67 17.29 -15.76
C GLY A 310 -16.53 15.81 -16.12
N VAL A 311 -15.61 15.10 -15.46
CA VAL A 311 -15.43 13.65 -15.64
C VAL A 311 -16.68 12.90 -15.22
N ALA A 312 -17.28 13.24 -14.07
CA ALA A 312 -18.51 12.61 -13.59
C ALA A 312 -19.67 12.78 -14.59
N LYS A 313 -19.86 13.98 -15.14
CA LYS A 313 -20.88 14.21 -16.18
C LYS A 313 -20.66 13.36 -17.43
N PHE A 314 -19.40 13.17 -17.84
CA PHE A 314 -19.07 12.34 -18.99
C PHE A 314 -19.31 10.85 -18.70
N VAL A 315 -18.86 10.36 -17.55
CA VAL A 315 -19.10 8.99 -17.09
C VAL A 315 -20.60 8.70 -16.96
N LEU A 316 -21.40 9.64 -16.44
CA LEU A 316 -22.85 9.49 -16.32
C LEU A 316 -23.57 9.45 -17.68
N ARG A 317 -22.99 10.04 -18.73
CA ARG A 317 -23.51 9.89 -20.11
C ARG A 317 -23.17 8.54 -20.72
N HIS A 318 -22.05 7.94 -20.30
CA HIS A 318 -21.50 6.70 -20.86
C HIS A 318 -21.23 5.63 -19.79
N PRO A 319 -22.23 5.21 -19.00
CA PRO A 319 -22.01 4.36 -17.82
C PRO A 319 -21.50 2.96 -18.20
N LEU A 320 -21.95 2.40 -19.32
CA LEU A 320 -21.50 1.09 -19.80
C LEU A 320 -20.03 1.12 -20.27
N ALA A 321 -19.63 2.17 -20.98
CA ALA A 321 -18.27 2.36 -21.45
C ALA A 321 -17.29 2.52 -20.26
N TYR A 322 -17.67 3.33 -19.27
CA TYR A 322 -16.91 3.45 -18.02
C TYR A 322 -16.81 2.12 -17.27
N ALA A 323 -17.93 1.39 -17.12
CA ALA A 323 -17.93 0.10 -16.47
C ALA A 323 -17.01 -0.90 -17.20
N GLN A 324 -17.07 -0.96 -18.53
CA GLN A 324 -16.20 -1.81 -19.34
C GLN A 324 -14.73 -1.46 -19.15
N HIS A 325 -14.39 -0.17 -19.16
CA HIS A 325 -13.05 0.32 -18.87
C HIS A 325 -12.55 -0.16 -17.49
N ARG A 326 -13.33 0.08 -16.42
CA ARG A 326 -12.93 -0.28 -15.05
C ARG A 326 -12.89 -1.78 -14.81
N LEU A 327 -13.79 -2.55 -15.41
CA LEU A 327 -13.78 -4.01 -15.32
C LEU A 327 -12.57 -4.61 -16.06
N LEU A 328 -12.23 -4.08 -17.24
CA LEU A 328 -11.02 -4.48 -17.96
C LEU A 328 -9.77 -4.13 -17.15
N HIS A 329 -9.72 -2.93 -16.58
CA HIS A 329 -8.61 -2.51 -15.74
C HIS A 329 -8.46 -3.40 -14.51
N TRP A 330 -9.56 -3.74 -13.85
CA TRP A 330 -9.54 -4.68 -12.73
C TRP A 330 -9.03 -6.06 -13.14
N CYS A 331 -9.58 -6.64 -14.22
CA CYS A 331 -9.25 -7.99 -14.67
C CYS A 331 -7.82 -8.12 -15.21
N ARG A 332 -7.29 -7.08 -15.86
CA ARG A 332 -5.93 -7.06 -16.41
C ARG A 332 -4.90 -6.43 -15.47
N GLY A 333 -5.34 -5.76 -14.41
CA GLY A 333 -4.50 -5.27 -13.32
C GLY A 333 -4.07 -6.41 -12.40
N GLY A 334 -2.90 -6.26 -11.75
CA GLY A 334 -2.22 -7.35 -11.03
C GLY A 334 -3.05 -8.12 -10.00
N VAL A 335 -4.07 -7.52 -9.40
CA VAL A 335 -4.96 -8.18 -8.43
C VAL A 335 -6.02 -9.05 -9.10
N GLY A 336 -6.62 -8.61 -10.21
CA GLY A 336 -7.64 -9.38 -10.92
C GLY A 336 -7.07 -10.57 -11.68
N THR A 337 -5.85 -10.46 -12.21
CA THR A 337 -5.15 -11.54 -12.92
C THR A 337 -4.84 -12.73 -12.01
N ILE A 338 -4.53 -12.49 -10.73
CA ILE A 338 -4.28 -13.55 -9.73
C ILE A 338 -5.59 -14.27 -9.38
N ILE A 339 -6.65 -13.51 -9.11
CA ILE A 339 -7.96 -14.07 -8.72
C ILE A 339 -8.62 -14.85 -9.89
N THR A 340 -8.59 -14.30 -11.11
CA THR A 340 -9.16 -14.98 -12.29
C THR A 340 -8.42 -16.27 -12.63
N ARG A 341 -7.08 -16.30 -12.51
CA ARG A 341 -6.30 -17.52 -12.75
C ARG A 341 -6.43 -18.57 -11.64
N SER A 342 -6.63 -18.17 -10.39
CA SER A 342 -6.64 -19.09 -9.24
C SER A 342 -8.03 -19.61 -8.85
N ILE A 343 -9.12 -18.94 -9.23
CA ILE A 343 -10.49 -19.28 -8.76
C ILE A 343 -11.42 -19.72 -9.91
N ILE A 344 -11.21 -19.24 -11.13
CA ILE A 344 -12.10 -19.54 -12.26
C ILE A 344 -11.48 -20.66 -13.11
N SER A 345 -11.97 -21.89 -12.91
CA SER A 345 -11.71 -23.00 -13.83
C SER A 345 -12.10 -22.61 -15.27
N PRO A 346 -11.36 -23.04 -16.31
CA PRO A 346 -11.61 -22.67 -17.71
C PRO A 346 -13.00 -23.06 -18.26
N ILE A 347 -13.83 -23.76 -17.49
CA ILE A 347 -15.10 -24.35 -17.94
C ILE A 347 -16.34 -23.48 -17.63
N ARG A 348 -16.24 -22.43 -16.80
CA ARG A 348 -17.41 -21.60 -16.40
C ARG A 348 -17.31 -20.10 -16.75
N CYS A 349 -16.85 -19.76 -17.96
CA CYS A 349 -16.92 -18.38 -18.49
C CYS A 349 -18.28 -18.13 -19.19
N GLY A 350 -19.29 -17.70 -18.44
CA GLY A 350 -20.60 -17.22 -18.91
C GLY A 350 -20.79 -15.71 -18.64
N LEU A 351 -21.39 -14.99 -19.61
CA LEU A 351 -21.58 -13.52 -19.74
C LEU A 351 -20.32 -12.62 -19.63
N ALA A 352 -19.32 -12.98 -18.82
CA ALA A 352 -17.99 -12.35 -18.74
C ALA A 352 -17.05 -12.72 -19.92
N ARG A 353 -17.62 -13.26 -21.02
CA ARG A 353 -16.87 -13.80 -22.16
C ARG A 353 -16.01 -12.78 -22.91
N ASN A 354 -16.40 -11.51 -22.94
CA ASN A 354 -15.74 -10.52 -23.80
C ASN A 354 -14.80 -9.55 -23.06
N ILE A 355 -14.80 -9.54 -21.73
CA ILE A 355 -14.09 -8.52 -20.93
C ILE A 355 -12.90 -9.12 -20.20
N CYS A 356 -13.08 -10.23 -19.47
CA CYS A 356 -11.99 -10.80 -18.64
C CYS A 356 -11.37 -12.09 -19.23
N CYS A 357 -12.06 -12.74 -20.18
CA CYS A 357 -11.67 -14.01 -20.79
C CYS A 357 -11.01 -13.80 -22.18
N CYS A 358 -10.05 -12.87 -22.33
CA CYS A 358 -9.20 -12.76 -23.53
C CYS A 358 -7.73 -12.44 -23.18
N SER A 359 -6.92 -13.49 -22.99
CA SER A 359 -5.71 -13.77 -23.80
C SER A 359 -4.93 -14.94 -23.18
N GLY A 360 -5.27 -16.16 -23.62
CA GLY A 360 -4.26 -17.17 -23.87
C GLY A 360 -3.67 -16.89 -25.26
N THR A 361 -2.56 -16.16 -25.29
CA THR A 361 -1.64 -16.02 -26.42
C THR A 361 -0.30 -15.72 -25.74
N GLY A 362 0.51 -16.75 -25.49
CA GLY A 362 1.60 -17.10 -26.38
C GLY A 362 2.87 -16.47 -25.81
N PHE A 363 3.78 -17.31 -25.31
CA PHE A 363 5.13 -16.91 -24.93
C PHE A 363 5.86 -16.23 -26.09
#